data_AF-A0A9D7R099-F1
#
_entry.id   AF-A0A9D7R099-F1
#
_cell.length_a   1.000
_cell.length_b   1.000
_cell.length_c   1.000
_cell.angle_alpha   90.00
_cell.angle_beta   90.00
_cell.angle_gamma   90.00
#
_symmetry.space_group_name_H-M   'P 1'
#
loop_
_entity.id
_entity.type
_entity.pdbx_description
1 polymer ?
#
loop_
_entity_poly.entity_id
_entity_poly.type
_entity_poly.pdbx_seq_one_letter_code
_entity_poly.pdbx_strand_id
1 'polypeptide(L)'
;MIINLTDSVTLAQTSFQFDDPDGEGGNPPTRFDTILIGANITYFAQIILLNKSVTPVDTISNEVLEEGADHQFFFTTTDVSTVISYADADINGNPIGLETIWRDGAASYGNILVVLKHQPGTKAPAPGNPAIGETDVQVDFITRVQ
;
A
#
# COMPACT_ATOMS: atom_id res chain seq x y z
N MET A 1 5.75 6.45 -3.53
CA MET A 1 4.90 5.82 -2.49
C MET A 1 5.67 5.72 -1.19
N ILE A 2 5.03 6.02 -0.07
CA ILE A 2 5.56 5.84 1.29
C ILE A 2 4.62 4.89 2.05
N ILE A 3 5.16 3.90 2.74
CA ILE A 3 4.44 3.02 3.66
C ILE A 3 4.95 3.33 5.07
N ASN A 4 4.08 3.87 5.92
CA ASN A 4 4.34 4.10 7.34
C ASN A 4 3.77 2.93 8.14
N LEU A 5 4.60 2.25 8.91
CA LEU A 5 4.20 1.16 9.80
C LEU A 5 4.38 1.59 11.24
N THR A 6 3.30 1.50 12.03
CA THR A 6 3.31 1.75 13.48
C THR A 6 3.11 0.44 14.22
N ASP A 7 4.11 0.04 15.01
CA ASP A 7 4.05 -1.14 15.87
C ASP A 7 2.90 -0.99 16.88
N SER A 8 1.98 -1.95 16.89
CA SER A 8 0.77 -1.91 17.74
C SER A 8 1.06 -1.96 19.25
N VAL A 9 2.26 -2.36 19.66
CA VAL A 9 2.67 -2.48 21.06
C VAL A 9 3.58 -1.33 21.45
N THR A 10 4.65 -1.09 20.67
CA THR A 10 5.65 -0.08 21.03
C THR A 10 5.29 1.33 20.55
N LEU A 11 4.35 1.43 19.61
CA LEU A 11 3.99 2.66 18.89
C LEU A 11 5.15 3.27 18.10
N ALA A 12 6.26 2.53 17.96
CA ALA A 12 7.37 2.96 17.13
C ALA A 12 6.92 2.98 15.66
N GLN A 13 7.26 4.06 14.96
CA GLN A 13 6.97 4.22 13.55
C GLN A 13 8.21 3.99 12.70
N THR A 14 8.06 3.21 11.62
CA THR A 14 9.08 3.02 10.60
C THR A 14 8.46 3.32 9.23
N SER A 15 9.24 3.91 8.31
CA SER A 15 8.77 4.29 6.99
C SER A 15 9.62 3.67 5.90
N PHE A 16 8.97 3.13 4.87
CA PHE A 16 9.60 2.55 3.68
C PHE A 16 9.11 3.29 2.44
N GLN A 17 9.99 3.51 1.47
CA GLN A 17 9.68 4.33 0.29
C GLN A 17 10.05 3.64 -1.02
N PHE A 18 9.22 3.91 -2.02
CA PHE A 18 9.48 3.66 -3.43
C PHE A 18 9.34 4.99 -4.18
N ASP A 19 10.41 5.45 -4.81
CA ASP A 19 10.44 6.72 -5.55
C ASP A 19 10.83 6.49 -7.01
N ASP A 20 9.82 6.57 -7.88
CA ASP A 20 9.94 6.50 -9.32
C ASP A 20 9.28 7.75 -9.94
N PRO A 21 10.04 8.82 -10.23
CA PRO A 21 9.49 10.10 -10.66
C PRO A 21 9.11 10.15 -12.15
N ASP A 22 9.63 9.25 -12.99
CA ASP A 22 9.30 9.18 -14.42
C ASP A 22 8.41 7.98 -14.78
N GLY A 23 8.21 7.05 -13.84
CA GLY A 23 7.20 6.01 -13.90
C GLY A 23 7.62 4.80 -14.72
N GLU A 24 6.66 3.90 -14.92
CA GLU A 24 6.94 2.62 -15.59
C GLU A 24 7.49 2.80 -17.01
N GLY A 25 8.57 2.08 -17.34
CA GLY A 25 9.26 2.17 -18.63
C GLY A 25 10.27 3.32 -18.72
N GLY A 26 10.39 4.16 -17.69
CA GLY A 26 11.39 5.20 -17.52
C GLY A 26 12.74 4.69 -17.00
N ASN A 27 13.41 5.52 -16.20
CA ASN A 27 14.64 5.12 -15.51
C ASN A 27 14.33 4.17 -14.34
N PRO A 28 15.34 3.43 -13.82
CA PRO A 28 15.15 2.70 -12.57
C PRO A 28 14.73 3.64 -11.43
N PRO A 29 13.95 3.14 -10.45
CA PRO A 29 13.51 3.95 -9.31
C PRO A 29 14.72 4.51 -8.55
N THR A 30 14.62 5.78 -8.19
CA THR A 30 15.65 6.50 -7.42
C THR A 30 15.76 6.02 -5.97
N ARG A 31 14.70 5.37 -5.45
CA ARG A 31 14.68 4.69 -4.16
C ARG A 31 13.72 3.51 -4.20
N PHE A 32 14.14 2.39 -3.63
CA PHE A 32 13.28 1.22 -3.45
C PHE A 32 13.70 0.48 -2.17
N ASP A 33 13.04 0.79 -1.06
CA ASP A 33 13.37 0.20 0.23
C ASP A 33 12.88 -1.25 0.34
N THR A 34 13.60 -2.07 1.11
CA THR A 34 13.11 -3.36 1.60
C THR A 34 12.32 -3.14 2.88
N ILE A 35 11.12 -3.72 2.98
CA ILE A 35 10.32 -3.67 4.21
C ILE A 35 10.93 -4.62 5.24
N LEU A 36 11.27 -4.08 6.40
CA LEU A 36 11.85 -4.82 7.52
C LEU A 36 10.91 -4.70 8.73
N ILE A 37 10.29 -5.81 9.13
CA ILE A 37 9.29 -5.87 10.19
C ILE A 37 9.58 -7.02 11.16
N GLY A 38 9.08 -6.91 12.39
CA GLY A 38 9.33 -7.88 13.44
C GLY A 38 8.43 -9.10 13.36
N ALA A 39 8.96 -10.28 13.72
CA ALA A 39 8.18 -11.51 13.81
C ALA A 39 7.12 -11.45 14.93
N ASN A 40 5.92 -11.97 14.64
CA ASN A 40 4.77 -12.00 15.54
C ASN A 40 4.32 -10.62 16.04
N ILE A 41 4.55 -9.56 15.25
CA ILE A 41 4.10 -8.20 15.54
C ILE A 41 2.88 -7.87 14.68
N THR A 42 2.02 -6.99 15.20
CA THR A 42 0.97 -6.35 14.40
C THR A 42 1.37 -4.89 14.15
N TYR A 43 1.27 -4.43 12.91
CA TYR A 43 1.50 -3.04 12.52
C TYR A 43 0.21 -2.40 12.00
N PHE A 44 -0.01 -1.15 12.38
CA PHE A 44 -0.93 -0.25 11.67
C PHE A 44 -0.18 0.40 10.53
N ALA A 45 -0.64 0.20 9.31
CA ALA A 45 0.01 0.65 8.09
C ALA A 45 -0.78 1.79 7.45
N GLN A 46 -0.07 2.81 6.99
CA GLN A 46 -0.63 3.93 6.23
C GLN A 46 0.18 4.14 4.95
N ILE A 47 -0.51 4.23 3.81
CA ILE A 47 0.08 4.54 2.51
C ILE A 47 -0.05 6.04 2.21
N ILE A 48 1.04 6.65 1.77
CA ILE A 48 1.07 8.01 1.22
C ILE A 48 1.56 7.96 -0.23
N LEU A 49 0.73 8.45 -1.15
CA LEU A 49 1.09 8.70 -2.54
C LEU A 49 1.43 10.17 -2.73
N LEU A 50 2.60 10.42 -3.32
CA LEU A 50 3.13 11.76 -3.58
C LEU A 50 3.38 11.92 -5.08
N ASN A 51 2.95 13.05 -5.64
CA ASN A 51 3.37 13.49 -6.96
C ASN A 51 4.63 14.36 -6.83
N LYS A 52 5.80 13.76 -7.02
CA LYS A 52 7.09 14.46 -6.96
C LYS A 52 7.51 15.11 -8.29
N SER A 53 6.69 15.00 -9.35
CA SER A 53 6.99 15.61 -10.66
C SER A 53 6.57 17.09 -10.74
N VAL A 54 5.77 17.56 -9.77
CA VAL A 54 5.28 18.95 -9.67
C VAL A 54 5.89 19.66 -8.45
N THR A 55 5.90 21.00 -8.48
CA THR A 55 6.35 21.84 -7.35
C THR A 55 5.30 22.90 -7.04
N PRO A 56 4.73 22.94 -5.81
CA PRO A 56 5.03 22.07 -4.66
C PRO A 56 4.64 20.61 -4.89
N VAL A 57 5.30 19.67 -4.18
CA VAL A 57 4.94 18.24 -4.19
C VAL A 57 3.48 18.10 -3.80
N ASP A 58 2.71 17.39 -4.61
CA ASP A 58 1.30 17.14 -4.34
C ASP A 58 1.10 15.79 -3.64
N THR A 59 0.02 15.67 -2.86
CA THR A 59 -0.36 14.45 -2.15
C THR A 59 -1.57 13.82 -2.83
N ILE A 60 -1.29 12.86 -3.71
CA ILE A 60 -2.31 12.11 -4.46
C ILE A 60 -3.20 11.28 -3.51
N SER A 61 -2.72 10.96 -2.29
CA SER A 61 -3.57 10.29 -1.29
C SER A 61 -4.87 11.03 -0.97
N ASN A 62 -4.92 12.36 -1.11
CA ASN A 62 -6.16 13.12 -0.89
C ASN A 62 -7.16 12.86 -2.02
N GLU A 63 -6.70 12.83 -3.26
CA GLU A 63 -7.52 12.48 -4.43
C GLU A 63 -8.05 11.04 -4.31
N VAL A 64 -7.18 10.08 -3.96
CA VAL A 64 -7.59 8.68 -3.73
C VAL A 64 -8.63 8.56 -2.62
N LEU A 65 -8.54 9.38 -1.57
CA LEU A 65 -9.51 9.39 -0.48
C LEU A 65 -10.85 10.02 -0.92
N GLU A 66 -10.81 11.16 -1.62
CA GLU A 66 -11.99 11.85 -2.14
C GLU A 66 -12.75 10.98 -3.16
N GLU A 67 -12.00 10.29 -4.02
CA GLU A 67 -12.51 9.35 -5.03
C GLU A 67 -12.53 7.90 -4.51
N GLY A 68 -12.59 7.70 -3.19
CA GLY A 68 -12.53 6.37 -2.57
C GLY A 68 -13.62 5.40 -3.06
N ALA A 69 -14.74 5.90 -3.59
CA ALA A 69 -15.79 5.07 -4.20
C ALA A 69 -15.35 4.40 -5.52
N ASP A 70 -14.29 4.91 -6.16
CA ASP A 70 -13.75 4.43 -7.42
C ASP A 70 -12.34 3.83 -7.24
N HIS A 71 -11.59 4.26 -6.22
CA HIS A 71 -10.24 3.76 -5.95
C HIS A 71 -10.20 2.65 -4.88
N GLN A 72 -9.31 1.68 -5.09
CA GLN A 72 -8.98 0.68 -4.07
C GLN A 72 -7.55 0.12 -4.22
N PHE A 73 -6.84 0.04 -3.10
CA PHE A 73 -5.60 -0.71 -2.96
C PHE A 73 -5.86 -2.20 -2.72
N PHE A 74 -5.05 -3.03 -3.36
CA PHE A 74 -5.03 -4.48 -3.20
C PHE A 74 -3.63 -4.93 -2.82
N PHE A 75 -3.59 -5.95 -1.96
CA PHE A 75 -2.37 -6.45 -1.34
C PHE A 75 -2.25 -7.95 -1.57
N THR A 76 -1.11 -8.40 -2.12
CA THR A 76 -0.82 -9.82 -2.30
C THR A 76 0.51 -10.15 -1.64
N THR A 77 0.53 -11.16 -0.77
CA THR A 77 1.75 -11.62 -0.10
C THR A 77 2.25 -12.90 -0.77
N THR A 78 3.56 -13.00 -1.02
CA THR A 78 4.22 -14.18 -1.60
C THR A 78 5.43 -14.55 -0.74
N ASP A 79 5.49 -15.79 -0.25
CA ASP A 79 6.59 -16.33 0.58
C ASP A 79 6.93 -15.54 1.87
N VAL A 80 6.06 -14.60 2.27
CA VAL A 80 6.17 -13.81 3.50
C VAL A 80 5.00 -14.10 4.44
N SER A 81 5.30 -14.28 5.72
CA SER A 81 4.32 -14.61 6.76
C SER A 81 3.59 -13.37 7.26
N THR A 82 2.89 -12.67 6.36
CA THR A 82 2.12 -11.45 6.67
C THR A 82 0.69 -11.59 6.16
N VAL A 83 -0.28 -11.29 7.02
CA VAL A 83 -1.70 -11.19 6.65
C VAL A 83 -2.13 -9.72 6.73
N ILE A 84 -2.65 -9.19 5.64
CA ILE A 84 -3.07 -7.79 5.53
C ILE A 84 -4.59 -7.71 5.55
N SER A 85 -5.13 -6.77 6.32
CA SER A 85 -6.56 -6.46 6.39
C SER A 85 -6.80 -4.97 6.29
N TYR A 86 -7.93 -4.57 5.71
CA TYR A 86 -8.30 -3.17 5.55
C TYR A 86 -8.75 -2.55 6.88
N ALA A 87 -8.38 -1.29 7.09
CA ALA A 87 -8.76 -0.51 8.28
C ALA A 87 -9.52 0.77 7.95
N ASP A 88 -9.77 1.02 6.66
CA ASP A 88 -10.57 2.13 6.15
C ASP A 88 -11.71 1.64 5.25
N ALA A 89 -12.62 2.56 4.93
CA ALA A 89 -13.70 2.33 3.97
C ALA A 89 -14.12 3.64 3.30
N ASP A 90 -14.64 3.54 2.09
CA ASP A 90 -15.30 4.61 1.38
C ASP A 90 -16.73 4.86 1.91
N ILE A 91 -17.43 5.82 1.30
CA ILE A 91 -18.81 6.20 1.66
C ILE A 91 -19.81 5.04 1.53
N ASN A 92 -19.50 4.02 0.72
CA ASN A 92 -20.33 2.83 0.51
C ASN A 92 -19.95 1.67 1.44
N GLY A 93 -18.95 1.86 2.31
CA GLY A 93 -18.45 0.82 3.21
C GLY A 93 -17.49 -0.17 2.54
N ASN A 94 -17.00 0.11 1.33
CA ASN A 94 -16.00 -0.73 0.66
C ASN A 94 -14.59 -0.25 0.99
N PRO A 95 -13.59 -1.15 1.10
CA PRO A 95 -12.25 -0.73 1.47
C PRO A 95 -11.59 0.24 0.48
N ILE A 96 -10.77 1.15 0.97
CA ILE A 96 -9.89 1.98 0.13
C ILE A 96 -8.47 1.41 0.18
N GLY A 97 -7.99 1.03 1.36
CA GLY A 97 -6.66 0.47 1.61
C GLY A 97 -5.53 1.49 1.71
N LEU A 98 -5.85 2.75 1.98
CA LEU A 98 -4.87 3.72 2.47
C LEU A 98 -4.45 3.39 3.90
N GLU A 99 -5.34 2.82 4.69
CA GLU A 99 -5.07 2.31 6.04
C GLU A 99 -5.30 0.79 6.10
N THR A 100 -4.31 0.06 6.60
CA THR A 100 -4.37 -1.41 6.75
C THR A 100 -3.76 -1.88 8.08
N ILE A 101 -4.10 -3.11 8.49
CA ILE A 101 -3.51 -3.80 9.63
C ILE A 101 -2.73 -4.99 9.10
N TRP A 102 -1.44 -5.04 9.39
CA TRP A 102 -0.51 -6.10 9.00
C TRP A 102 -0.27 -6.98 10.21
N ARG A 103 -0.62 -8.25 10.12
CA ARG A 103 -0.39 -9.26 11.16
C ARG A 103 0.71 -10.19 10.70
N ASP A 104 1.89 -10.03 11.28
CA ASP A 104 3.07 -10.82 10.94
C ASP A 104 3.16 -12.08 11.80
N GLY A 105 3.72 -13.13 11.21
CA GLY A 105 3.96 -14.42 11.86
C GLY A 105 5.45 -14.69 12.04
N ALA A 106 5.89 -15.90 11.70
CA ALA A 106 7.27 -16.32 11.86
C ALA A 106 8.21 -15.57 10.89
N ALA A 107 9.51 -15.57 11.24
CA ALA A 107 10.54 -15.01 10.38
C ALA A 107 10.48 -15.63 8.98
N SER A 108 10.48 -14.78 7.95
CA SER A 108 10.24 -15.15 6.57
C SER A 108 10.80 -14.08 5.63
N TYR A 109 10.96 -14.44 4.36
CA TYR A 109 11.51 -13.57 3.34
C TYR A 109 10.76 -13.80 2.04
N GLY A 110 10.15 -12.74 1.52
CA GLY A 110 9.30 -12.78 0.36
C GLY A 110 8.89 -11.38 -0.06
N ASN A 111 7.68 -11.25 -0.60
CA ASN A 111 7.23 -10.04 -1.27
C ASN A 111 5.82 -9.65 -0.84
N ILE A 112 5.57 -8.33 -0.82
CA ILE A 112 4.23 -7.75 -0.69
C ILE A 112 3.99 -6.87 -1.92
N LEU A 113 3.12 -7.34 -2.80
CA LEU A 113 2.65 -6.59 -3.96
C LEU A 113 1.52 -5.65 -3.55
N VAL A 114 1.71 -4.36 -3.80
CA VAL A 114 0.75 -3.28 -3.56
C VAL A 114 0.26 -2.73 -4.89
N VAL A 115 -1.05 -2.79 -5.13
CA VAL A 115 -1.67 -2.33 -6.39
C VAL A 115 -2.79 -1.34 -6.09
N LEU A 116 -2.74 -0.14 -6.67
CA LEU A 116 -3.88 0.77 -6.71
C LEU A 116 -4.65 0.54 -8.02
N LYS A 117 -5.97 0.34 -7.89
CA LYS A 117 -6.88 0.26 -9.02
C LYS A 117 -7.85 1.44 -9.00
N HIS A 118 -8.07 2.02 -10.18
CA HIS A 118 -9.14 2.98 -10.45
C HIS A 118 -10.29 2.28 -11.20
N GLN A 119 -11.47 2.25 -10.59
CA GLN A 119 -12.64 1.47 -11.01
C GLN A 119 -13.94 2.30 -11.07
N PRO A 120 -14.01 3.41 -11.85
CA PRO A 120 -15.17 4.30 -11.91
C PRO A 120 -16.49 3.59 -12.10
N GLY A 121 -17.40 3.72 -11.12
CA GLY A 121 -18.74 3.13 -11.17
C GLY A 121 -18.78 1.61 -11.28
N THR A 122 -17.65 0.92 -11.15
CA THR A 122 -17.51 -0.54 -11.28
C THR A 122 -16.83 -1.19 -10.07
N LYS A 123 -16.36 -0.40 -9.10
CA LYS A 123 -15.78 -0.88 -7.85
C LYS A 123 -16.70 -1.92 -7.20
N ALA A 124 -16.16 -3.12 -7.03
CA ALA A 124 -16.92 -4.23 -6.46
C ALA A 124 -17.07 -4.05 -4.93
N PRO A 125 -18.17 -4.55 -4.33
CA PRO A 125 -18.31 -4.59 -2.89
C PRO A 125 -17.16 -5.34 -2.22
N ALA A 126 -16.93 -5.08 -0.92
CA ALA A 126 -15.89 -5.74 -0.13
C ALA A 126 -15.82 -7.27 -0.39
N PRO A 127 -14.63 -7.84 -0.66
CA PRO A 127 -13.31 -7.22 -0.55
C PRO A 127 -12.83 -6.45 -1.81
N GLY A 128 -13.70 -6.21 -2.80
CA GLY A 128 -13.32 -5.61 -4.09
C GLY A 128 -12.91 -6.65 -5.12
N ASN A 129 -12.42 -6.19 -6.28
CA ASN A 129 -11.93 -7.05 -7.36
C ASN A 129 -10.69 -6.43 -8.04
N PRO A 130 -9.48 -6.98 -7.87
CA PRO A 130 -8.27 -6.40 -8.47
C PRO A 130 -8.18 -6.58 -10.00
N ALA A 131 -9.04 -7.41 -10.60
CA ALA A 131 -9.00 -7.73 -12.03
C ALA A 131 -9.76 -6.73 -12.93
N ILE A 132 -10.41 -5.72 -12.35
CA ILE A 132 -11.18 -4.71 -13.10
C ILE A 132 -10.54 -3.32 -12.96
N GLY A 133 -10.87 -2.43 -13.89
CA GLY A 133 -10.37 -1.06 -13.91
C GLY A 133 -8.90 -0.93 -14.30
N GLU A 134 -8.40 0.31 -14.23
CA GLU A 134 -7.05 0.69 -14.61
C GLU A 134 -6.09 0.50 -13.42
N THR A 135 -4.80 0.28 -13.71
CA THR A 135 -3.77 0.17 -12.67
C THR A 135 -3.03 1.50 -12.61
N ASP A 136 -3.20 2.23 -11.51
CA ASP A 136 -2.53 3.53 -11.34
C ASP A 136 -1.17 3.37 -10.68
N VAL A 137 -1.06 2.38 -9.78
CA VAL A 137 0.19 2.07 -9.07
C VAL A 137 0.35 0.56 -8.92
N GLN A 138 1.56 0.06 -9.14
CA GLN A 138 1.93 -1.32 -8.88
C GLN A 138 3.37 -1.37 -8.38
N VAL A 139 3.58 -1.78 -7.12
CA VAL A 139 4.92 -1.88 -6.50
C VAL A 139 5.05 -3.19 -5.76
N ASP A 140 6.12 -3.93 -6.02
CA ASP A 140 6.39 -5.22 -5.38
C ASP A 140 7.53 -5.11 -4.37
N PHE A 141 7.19 -4.91 -3.10
CA PHE A 141 8.17 -4.70 -2.04
C PHE A 141 8.76 -6.02 -1.55
N ILE A 142 10.09 -6.16 -1.67
CA ILE A 142 10.82 -7.17 -0.90
C ILE A 142 10.56 -6.92 0.58
N THR A 143 10.14 -7.96 1.29
CA THR A 143 9.75 -7.91 2.68
C THR A 143 10.44 -9.00 3.48
N ARG A 144 10.95 -8.63 4.66
CA ARG A 144 11.54 -9.55 5.63
C ARG A 144 10.88 -9.39 6.98
N VAL A 145 10.34 -10.50 7.48
CA VAL A 145 9.90 -10.66 8.86
C VAL A 145 11.07 -11.24 9.66
N GLN A 146 11.49 -10.62 10.76
CA GLN A 146 12.69 -11.01 11.52
C GLN A 146 12.57 -10.90 13.04
#